data_AF-A0A3M6AR50-F1
#
_entry.id   AF-A0A3M6AR50-F1
#
_cell.length_a   1.000
_cell.length_b   1.000
_cell.length_c   1.000
_cell.angle_alpha   90.00
_cell.angle_beta   90.00
_cell.angle_gamma   90.00
#
_symmetry.space_group_name_H-M   'P 1'
#
loop_
_entity.id
_entity.type
_entity.pdbx_description
1 polymer ?
#
loop_
_entity_poly.entity_id
_entity_poly.type
_entity_poly.pdbx_seq_one_letter_code
_entity_poly.pdbx_strand_id
1 'polypeptide(L)'
;MLISSTDEEWDELVPENFDTTALLRAVDAVDVLREDLNDREGGGPPQLRTDLLLLHQLAMAVFNDGSRSQVAGLFEFAIDLEDQVLGLMTSLEQVQETLSKLTALYPESLSYEDGDVSES
;
A
#
# COMPACT_ATOMS: atom_id res chain seq x y z
N MET A 1 -18.11 6.40 -31.83
CA MET A 1 -17.29 7.62 -31.86
C MET A 1 -15.94 7.22 -31.29
N LEU A 2 -14.87 7.29 -32.08
CA LEU A 2 -13.53 6.95 -31.59
C LEU A 2 -13.10 8.08 -30.65
N ILE A 3 -12.83 7.75 -29.40
CA ILE A 3 -12.19 8.65 -28.46
C ILE A 3 -10.79 8.89 -29.04
N SER A 4 -10.53 10.11 -29.50
CA SER A 4 -9.26 10.50 -30.11
C SER A 4 -8.68 11.58 -29.21
N SER A 5 -7.62 11.25 -28.47
CA SER A 5 -6.84 12.27 -27.78
C SER A 5 -6.15 13.20 -28.77
N THR A 6 -5.88 14.43 -28.32
CA THR A 6 -5.28 15.49 -29.14
C THR A 6 -3.76 15.31 -29.24
N ASP A 7 -3.14 15.84 -30.30
CA ASP A 7 -1.68 15.74 -30.50
C ASP A 7 -0.88 16.37 -29.35
N GLU A 8 -1.41 17.43 -28.72
CA GLU A 8 -0.78 18.11 -27.57
C GLU A 8 -0.77 17.22 -26.31
N GLU A 9 -1.82 16.43 -26.08
CA GLU A 9 -1.85 15.46 -24.96
C GLU A 9 -0.93 14.25 -25.22
N TRP A 10 -0.70 13.89 -26.48
CA TRP A 10 0.27 12.85 -26.83
C TRP A 10 1.71 13.31 -26.61
N ASP A 11 2.00 14.60 -26.79
CA ASP A 11 3.30 15.20 -26.51
C ASP A 11 3.64 15.20 -25.00
N GLU A 12 2.65 15.07 -24.12
CA GLU A 12 2.87 14.91 -22.68
C GLU A 12 3.25 13.48 -22.28
N LEU A 13 2.97 12.46 -23.10
CA LEU A 13 3.26 11.05 -22.83
C LEU A 13 4.69 10.65 -23.24
N VAL A 14 5.66 11.41 -22.76
CA VAL A 14 7.08 11.24 -23.07
C VAL A 14 7.90 10.80 -21.84
N PRO A 15 9.06 10.14 -22.04
CA PRO A 15 9.90 9.67 -20.93
C PRO A 15 10.34 10.74 -19.94
N GLU A 16 10.39 12.00 -20.37
CA GLU A 16 10.72 13.17 -19.53
C GLU A 16 9.64 13.44 -18.48
N ASN A 17 8.37 13.12 -18.77
CA ASN A 17 7.24 13.33 -17.87
C ASN A 17 6.96 12.09 -17.00
N PHE A 18 7.29 10.89 -17.49
CA PHE A 18 7.19 9.66 -16.69
C PHE A 18 8.24 8.61 -17.04
N ASP A 19 9.13 8.34 -16.09
CA ASP A 19 10.06 7.22 -16.16
C ASP A 19 9.35 5.91 -15.80
N THR A 20 9.11 5.07 -16.80
CA THR A 20 8.45 3.76 -16.61
C THR A 20 9.18 2.82 -15.65
N THR A 21 10.47 3.03 -15.37
CA THR A 21 11.17 2.25 -14.33
C THR A 21 10.64 2.54 -12.93
N ALA A 22 9.95 3.66 -12.71
CA ALA A 22 9.22 3.93 -11.47
C ALA A 22 8.14 2.87 -11.19
N LEU A 23 7.50 2.31 -12.23
CA LEU A 23 6.55 1.20 -12.06
C LEU A 23 7.24 -0.07 -11.57
N LEU A 24 8.48 -0.33 -12.01
CA LEU A 24 9.25 -1.48 -11.52
C LEU A 24 9.63 -1.28 -10.04
N ARG A 25 9.98 -0.06 -9.63
CA ARG A 25 10.22 0.26 -8.22
C ARG A 25 8.95 0.10 -7.37
N ALA A 26 7.78 0.45 -7.91
CA ALA A 26 6.51 0.18 -7.24
C ALA A 26 6.23 -1.33 -7.11
N VAL A 27 6.62 -2.15 -8.09
CA VAL A 27 6.57 -3.61 -7.97
C VAL A 27 7.51 -4.10 -6.86
N ASP A 28 8.74 -3.59 -6.79
CA ASP A 28 9.68 -3.93 -5.72
C ASP A 28 9.09 -3.59 -4.33
N ALA A 29 8.41 -2.45 -4.19
CA ALA A 29 7.72 -2.08 -2.97
C ALA A 29 6.57 -3.04 -2.61
N VAL A 30 5.84 -3.57 -3.60
CA VAL A 30 4.83 -4.62 -3.38
C VAL A 30 5.46 -5.93 -2.94
N ASP A 31 6.64 -6.27 -3.45
CA ASP A 31 7.35 -7.48 -3.03
C ASP A 31 7.81 -7.39 -1.56
N VAL A 32 8.20 -6.20 -1.07
CA VAL A 32 8.43 -5.95 0.36
C VAL A 32 7.15 -6.19 1.17
N LEU A 33 6.02 -5.64 0.74
CA LEU A 33 4.72 -5.87 1.41
C LEU A 33 4.34 -7.35 1.47
N ARG A 34 4.72 -8.13 0.44
CA ARG A 34 4.40 -9.55 0.34
C ARG A 34 5.06 -10.35 1.47
N GLU A 35 6.23 -9.97 1.93
CA GLU A 35 6.92 -10.70 3.00
C GLU A 35 6.08 -10.77 4.29
N ASP A 36 5.37 -9.68 4.61
CA ASP A 36 4.60 -9.57 5.85
C ASP A 36 3.10 -9.89 5.68
N LEU A 37 2.54 -9.59 4.51
CA LEU A 37 1.10 -9.66 4.23
C LEU A 37 0.67 -10.90 3.45
N ASN A 38 1.59 -11.66 2.85
CA ASN A 38 1.23 -12.83 2.08
C ASN A 38 0.96 -14.04 2.97
N ASP A 39 0.15 -14.96 2.44
CA ASP A 39 0.02 -16.27 3.05
C ASP A 39 1.39 -16.98 3.02
N ARG A 40 1.74 -17.57 4.15
CA ARG A 40 2.96 -18.36 4.30
C ARG A 40 2.81 -19.71 3.62
N GLU A 41 3.94 -20.40 3.45
CA GLU A 41 4.00 -21.72 2.84
C GLU A 41 2.92 -22.66 3.42
N GLY A 42 2.18 -23.33 2.52
CA GLY A 42 1.05 -24.16 2.89
C GLY A 42 -0.28 -23.42 3.12
N GLY A 43 -0.38 -22.13 2.74
CA GLY A 43 -1.60 -21.33 2.88
C GLY A 43 -1.84 -20.85 4.32
N GLY A 44 -0.76 -20.75 5.10
CA GLY A 44 -0.82 -20.22 6.47
C GLY A 44 -1.06 -18.71 6.46
N PRO A 45 -1.71 -18.15 7.49
CA PRO A 45 -2.00 -16.73 7.50
C PRO A 45 -0.73 -15.85 7.50
N PRO A 46 -0.88 -14.55 7.16
CA PRO A 46 0.22 -13.60 7.13
C PRO A 46 1.00 -13.50 8.45
N GLN A 47 2.27 -13.11 8.37
CA GLN A 47 3.13 -12.98 9.56
C GLN A 47 2.60 -11.92 10.51
N LEU A 48 2.23 -10.75 9.97
CA LEU A 48 1.63 -9.65 10.73
C LEU A 48 0.41 -10.08 11.56
N ARG A 49 -0.45 -10.96 11.03
CA ARG A 49 -1.62 -11.46 11.78
C ARG A 49 -1.19 -12.27 13.00
N THR A 50 -0.19 -13.12 12.85
CA THR A 50 0.32 -13.96 13.94
C THR A 50 0.99 -13.12 15.00
N ASP A 51 1.75 -12.09 14.60
CA ASP A 51 2.41 -11.18 15.53
C ASP A 51 1.41 -10.36 16.33
N LEU A 52 0.37 -9.81 15.70
CA LEU A 52 -0.71 -9.11 16.42
C LEU A 52 -1.42 -10.02 17.44
N LEU A 53 -1.61 -11.30 17.12
CA LEU A 53 -2.19 -12.26 18.07
C LEU A 53 -1.24 -12.57 19.23
N LEU A 54 0.06 -12.67 18.98
CA LEU A 54 1.07 -12.84 20.04
C LEU A 54 1.12 -11.59 20.95
N LEU A 55 1.10 -10.40 20.37
CA LEU A 55 1.06 -9.15 21.12
C LEU A 55 -0.20 -9.08 22.00
N HIS A 56 -1.34 -9.52 21.46
CA HIS A 56 -2.57 -9.64 22.24
C HIS A 56 -2.43 -10.61 23.43
N GLN A 57 -1.78 -11.76 23.23
CA GLN A 57 -1.53 -12.71 24.33
C GLN A 57 -0.62 -12.11 25.42
N LEU A 58 0.42 -11.38 25.03
CA LEU A 58 1.27 -10.65 25.99
C LEU A 58 0.46 -9.59 26.75
N ALA A 59 -0.40 -8.86 26.05
CA ALA A 59 -1.27 -7.86 26.67
C ALA A 59 -2.26 -8.50 27.66
N MET A 60 -2.86 -9.63 27.32
CA MET A 60 -3.71 -10.41 28.22
C MET A 60 -2.95 -10.80 29.50
N ALA A 61 -1.74 -11.36 29.36
CA ALA A 61 -0.94 -11.77 30.50
C ALA A 61 -0.57 -10.59 31.43
N VAL A 62 -0.24 -9.43 30.86
CA VAL A 62 0.16 -8.24 31.64
C VAL A 62 -1.05 -7.55 32.27
N PHE A 63 -2.06 -7.21 31.48
CA PHE A 63 -3.16 -6.36 31.93
C PHE A 63 -4.27 -7.12 32.66
N ASN A 64 -4.54 -8.37 32.27
CA ASN A 64 -5.64 -9.14 32.85
C ASN A 64 -5.14 -10.10 33.93
N ASP A 65 -4.01 -10.79 33.68
CA ASP A 65 -3.48 -11.77 34.63
C ASP A 65 -2.43 -11.18 35.60
N GLY A 66 -2.05 -9.90 35.40
CA GLY A 66 -1.13 -9.18 36.28
C GLY A 66 0.33 -9.67 36.23
N SER A 67 0.73 -10.33 35.14
CA SER A 67 2.06 -10.91 34.96
C SER A 67 3.11 -9.84 34.71
N ARG A 68 3.70 -9.33 35.79
CA ARG A 68 4.73 -8.27 35.73
C ARG A 68 6.00 -8.67 34.98
N SER A 69 6.33 -9.96 34.92
CA SER A 69 7.50 -10.45 34.19
C SER A 69 7.38 -10.31 32.67
N GLN A 70 6.17 -10.18 32.14
CA GLN A 70 5.90 -10.05 30.70
C GLN A 70 5.85 -8.60 30.22
N VAL A 71 5.92 -7.61 31.14
CA VAL A 71 5.77 -6.19 30.80
C VAL A 71 6.84 -5.72 29.81
N ALA A 72 8.10 -6.06 30.05
CA ALA A 72 9.19 -5.64 29.15
C ALA A 72 9.00 -6.23 27.74
N GLY A 73 8.76 -7.55 27.66
CA GLY A 73 8.54 -8.24 26.39
C GLY A 73 7.32 -7.74 25.62
N LEU A 74 6.24 -7.35 26.31
CA LEU A 74 5.07 -6.73 25.68
C LEU A 74 5.44 -5.43 24.94
N PHE A 75 6.14 -4.52 25.61
CA PHE A 75 6.44 -3.21 25.04
C PHE A 75 7.56 -3.28 23.99
N GLU A 76 8.60 -4.10 24.21
CA GLU A 76 9.63 -4.36 23.20
C GLU A 76 9.01 -4.89 21.91
N PHE A 77 8.16 -5.91 22.03
CA PHE A 77 7.49 -6.50 20.87
C PHE A 77 6.51 -5.53 20.18
N ALA A 78 5.84 -4.65 20.95
CA ALA A 78 4.98 -3.63 20.37
C ALA A 78 5.76 -2.60 19.54
N ILE A 79 6.94 -2.19 19.99
CA ILE A 79 7.82 -1.26 19.26
C ILE A 79 8.31 -1.90 17.96
N ASP A 80 8.80 -3.14 18.02
CA ASP A 80 9.27 -3.86 16.83
C ASP A 80 8.14 -3.99 15.78
N LEU A 81 6.91 -4.27 16.25
CA LEU A 81 5.73 -4.38 15.39
C LEU A 81 5.30 -3.02 14.81
N GLU A 82 5.42 -1.93 15.57
CA GLU A 82 5.16 -0.58 15.10
C GLU A 82 6.13 -0.17 13.98
N ASP A 83 7.43 -0.45 14.17
CA ASP A 83 8.46 -0.20 13.15
C ASP A 83 8.20 -1.00 11.86
N GLN A 84 7.80 -2.28 11.99
CA GLN A 84 7.41 -3.11 10.86
C GLN A 84 6.22 -2.50 10.10
N VAL A 85 5.16 -2.10 10.80
CA VAL A 85 3.96 -1.49 10.19
C VAL A 85 4.31 -0.17 9.50
N LEU A 86 5.20 0.63 10.08
CA LEU A 86 5.67 1.87 9.45
C LEU A 86 6.36 1.58 8.11
N GLY A 87 7.22 0.55 8.03
CA GLY A 87 7.85 0.12 6.78
C GLY A 87 6.84 -0.29 5.70
N LEU A 88 5.76 -0.97 6.10
CA LEU A 88 4.65 -1.31 5.20
C LEU A 88 3.93 -0.07 4.67
N MET A 89 3.64 0.90 5.56
CA MET A 89 3.02 2.17 5.15
C MET A 89 3.90 2.93 4.14
N THR A 90 5.21 3.04 4.40
CA THR A 90 6.16 3.67 3.48
C THR A 90 6.22 2.96 2.12
N SER A 91 6.08 1.63 2.09
CA SER A 91 6.04 0.88 0.83
C SER A 91 4.75 1.13 0.05
N LEU A 92 3.60 1.19 0.73
CA LEU A 92 2.32 1.55 0.12
C LEU A 92 2.30 2.99 -0.41
N GLU A 93 2.90 3.93 0.32
CA GLU A 93 3.03 5.32 -0.12
C GLU A 93 3.84 5.44 -1.42
N GLN A 94 4.95 4.70 -1.56
CA GLN A 94 5.74 4.69 -2.80
C GLN A 94 4.94 4.18 -4.01
N VAL A 95 4.13 3.13 -3.82
CA VAL A 95 3.23 2.62 -4.85
C VAL A 95 2.21 3.69 -5.24
N GLN A 96 1.56 4.29 -4.24
CA GLN A 96 0.57 5.34 -4.45
C GLN A 96 1.15 6.55 -5.18
N GLU A 97 2.34 7.03 -4.79
CA GLU A 97 3.00 8.17 -5.41
C GLU A 97 3.30 7.90 -6.90
N THR A 98 3.79 6.69 -7.21
CA THR A 98 4.07 6.27 -8.59
C THR A 98 2.80 6.27 -9.42
N LEU A 99 1.72 5.69 -8.89
CA LEU A 99 0.42 5.66 -9.58
C LEU A 99 -0.14 7.07 -9.75
N SER A 100 -0.06 7.92 -8.73
CA SER A 100 -0.54 9.31 -8.80
C SER A 100 0.18 10.11 -9.88
N LYS A 101 1.51 9.96 -10.01
CA LYS A 101 2.27 10.59 -11.10
C LYS A 101 1.80 10.13 -12.47
N LEU A 102 1.53 8.84 -12.64
CA LEU A 102 1.04 8.31 -13.92
C LEU A 102 -0.38 8.80 -14.21
N THR A 103 -1.28 8.77 -13.22
CA THR A 103 -2.66 9.21 -13.41
C THR A 103 -2.79 10.71 -13.62
N ALA A 104 -1.82 11.51 -13.18
CA ALA A 104 -1.79 12.95 -13.45
C ALA A 104 -1.51 13.28 -14.92
N LEU A 105 -0.99 12.32 -15.69
CA LEU A 105 -0.77 12.44 -17.13
C LEU A 105 -1.95 11.89 -17.95
N TYR A 106 -3.11 11.70 -17.32
CA TYR A 106 -4.29 11.22 -18.02
C TYR A 106 -4.77 12.29 -19.02
N PRO A 107 -4.92 11.95 -20.32
CA PRO A 107 -5.42 12.89 -21.31
C PRO A 107 -6.88 13.28 -21.02
N GLU A 108 -7.14 14.56 -20.78
CA GLU A 108 -8.45 15.10 -20.42
C GLU A 108 -9.51 14.87 -21.52
N SER A 109 -9.11 14.82 -22.78
CA SER A 109 -9.97 14.50 -23.93
C SER A 109 -10.55 13.07 -23.89
N LEU A 110 -9.93 12.18 -23.11
CA LEU A 110 -10.43 10.84 -22.85
C LEU A 110 -11.34 10.81 -21.61
N SER A 111 -11.43 11.89 -20.85
CA SER A 111 -12.44 12.02 -19.79
C SER A 111 -13.79 12.22 -20.48
N TYR A 112 -14.63 11.18 -20.47
CA TYR A 112 -16.04 11.41 -20.72
C TYR A 112 -16.54 12.24 -19.54
N GLU A 113 -16.91 13.50 -19.78
CA GLU A 113 -17.86 14.17 -18.91
C GLU A 113 -19.05 13.21 -18.75
N ASP A 114 -19.35 12.84 -17.51
CA ASP A 114 -20.61 12.23 -17.08
C ASP A 114 -21.73 13.27 -17.27
N GLY A 115 -21.95 13.61 -18.54
CA GLY A 115 -22.78 14.70 -19.01
C GLY A 115 -24.19 14.20 -19.29
N ASP A 116 -25.06 14.52 -18.35
CA ASP A 116 -26.46 14.87 -18.59
C ASP A 116 -27.40 13.73 -19.01
N VAL A 117 -27.72 12.84 -18.06
CA VAL A 117 -29.09 12.29 -18.00
C VAL A 117 -30.01 13.40 -17.48
N SER A 118 -30.37 14.32 -18.37
CA SER A 118 -31.56 15.15 -18.21
C SER A 118 -32.76 14.21 -18.07
N GLU A 119 -33.27 14.07 -16.85
CA GLU A 119 -34.59 13.48 -16.59
C GLU A 119 -35.62 14.15 -17.49
N SER A 120 -36.31 13.36 -18.31
CA SER A 120 -37.50 13.77 -19.07
C SER A 120 -38.75 13.11 -18.49
#